data_AF-A0JZU5-F1
#
_entry.id   AF-A0JZU5-F1
#
_cell.length_a   1.000
_cell.length_b   1.000
_cell.length_c   1.000
_cell.angle_alpha   90.00
_cell.angle_beta   90.00
_cell.angle_gamma   90.00
#
_symmetry.space_group_name_H-M   'P 1'
#
loop_
_entity.id
_entity.type
_entity.pdbx_description
1 polymer ?
#
loop_
_entity_poly.entity_id
_entity_poly.type
_entity_poly.pdbx_seq_one_letter_code
_entity_poly.pdbx_strand_id
1 'polypeptide(L)'
;MSGRSHHRLAVGTIEKGLPLRVQNLTYAGLIQLAKNPDTLIAGAVTVDGSNLVASAVVLWPDGSPGTLTITSRDTLGGVLAYNITYGSPVTKTCTQPTITRNAAGAATNVPQIVVS
;
A
#
# COMPACT_ATOMS: atom_id res chain seq x y z
N MET A 1 -42.75 41.98 22.66
CA MET A 1 -43.34 40.63 22.44
C MET A 1 -42.78 40.14 21.12
N SER A 2 -41.70 39.35 21.10
CA SER A 2 -41.60 37.89 21.35
C SER A 2 -41.93 37.02 20.11
N GLY A 3 -40.98 36.15 19.74
CA GLY A 3 -41.18 34.92 18.95
C GLY A 3 -40.48 34.94 17.58
N ARG A 4 -39.35 34.25 17.32
CA ARG A 4 -38.97 32.81 17.33
C ARG A 4 -38.88 32.25 15.89
N SER A 5 -37.69 31.68 15.64
CA SER A 5 -37.19 31.00 14.43
C SER A 5 -37.89 29.66 14.13
N HIS A 6 -38.11 29.33 12.84
CA HIS A 6 -38.17 27.97 12.27
C HIS A 6 -37.89 28.10 10.76
N HIS A 7 -36.77 27.62 10.21
CA HIS A 7 -36.44 26.23 9.84
C HIS A 7 -37.19 25.71 8.59
N ARG A 8 -36.39 25.32 7.56
CA ARG A 8 -36.70 24.46 6.38
C ARG A 8 -37.55 25.09 5.25
N LEU A 9 -37.31 24.88 3.94
CA LEU A 9 -36.50 23.93 3.14
C LEU A 9 -36.10 24.63 1.82
N ALA A 10 -34.81 24.64 1.46
CA ALA A 10 -34.43 24.68 0.06
C ALA A 10 -34.25 23.22 -0.41
N VAL A 11 -35.12 22.80 -1.32
CA VAL A 11 -35.05 21.55 -2.08
C VAL A 11 -34.00 21.69 -3.19
N GLY A 12 -33.19 20.65 -3.38
CA GLY A 12 -32.16 20.54 -4.43
C GLY A 12 -30.76 20.71 -3.83
N THR A 13 -29.87 19.72 -3.82
CA THR A 13 -29.50 18.80 -4.90
C THR A 13 -28.96 17.53 -4.27
N ILE A 14 -29.46 16.37 -4.72
CA ILE A 14 -28.77 15.09 -4.52
C ILE A 14 -27.41 15.19 -5.23
N GLU A 15 -26.31 15.21 -4.48
CA GLU A 15 -24.96 15.10 -5.06
C GLU A 15 -24.78 13.69 -5.65
N LYS A 16 -25.34 13.55 -6.85
CA LYS A 16 -25.17 12.43 -7.75
C LYS A 16 -23.77 12.57 -8.34
N GLY A 17 -22.84 11.78 -7.81
CA GLY A 17 -21.52 11.57 -8.41
C GLY A 17 -20.47 12.60 -8.00
N LEU A 18 -19.86 12.37 -6.83
CA LEU A 18 -18.41 12.56 -6.79
C LEU A 18 -17.84 11.59 -7.83
N PRO A 19 -17.12 12.02 -8.88
CA PRO A 19 -16.30 11.08 -9.63
C PRO A 19 -15.45 10.32 -8.61
N LEU A 20 -15.17 9.03 -8.85
CA LEU A 20 -14.20 8.26 -8.07
C LEU A 20 -12.91 9.09 -8.05
N ARG A 21 -12.74 9.94 -7.05
CA ARG A 21 -11.51 10.68 -6.85
C ARG A 21 -10.50 9.58 -6.61
N VAL A 22 -9.58 9.41 -7.57
CA VAL A 22 -8.31 8.74 -7.35
C VAL A 22 -7.81 9.31 -6.03
N GLN A 23 -7.97 8.57 -4.94
CA GLN A 23 -7.62 9.09 -3.63
C GLN A 23 -6.10 9.11 -3.62
N ASN A 24 -5.51 10.28 -3.86
CA ASN A 24 -4.08 10.47 -3.68
C ASN A 24 -3.73 9.93 -2.29
N LEU A 25 -3.01 8.80 -2.27
CA LEU A 25 -2.66 8.14 -1.03
C LEU A 25 -1.74 9.07 -0.25
N THR A 26 -2.04 9.24 1.04
CA THR A 26 -1.13 9.96 1.92
C THR A 26 0.15 9.17 2.13
N TYR A 27 1.23 9.82 2.55
CA TYR A 27 2.47 9.15 2.93
C TYR A 27 2.23 8.01 3.94
N ALA A 28 1.37 8.24 4.94
CA ALA A 28 0.97 7.22 5.91
C ALA A 28 0.15 6.09 5.27
N GLY A 29 -0.73 6.41 4.32
CA GLY A 29 -1.52 5.42 3.57
C GLY A 29 -0.64 4.47 2.76
N LEU A 30 0.37 5.03 2.06
CA LEU A 30 1.36 4.23 1.34
C LEU A 30 2.08 3.26 2.27
N ILE A 31 2.55 3.73 3.43
CA ILE A 31 3.22 2.87 4.42
C ILE A 31 2.30 1.75 4.92
N GLN A 32 1.06 2.06 5.26
CA GLN A 32 0.15 1.05 5.84
C GLN A 32 -0.18 -0.07 4.84
N LEU A 33 -0.43 0.29 3.58
CA LEU A 33 -0.68 -0.68 2.52
C LEU A 33 0.59 -1.48 2.19
N ALA A 34 1.75 -0.81 2.15
CA ALA A 34 3.02 -1.47 1.86
C ALA A 34 3.45 -2.50 2.92
N LYS A 35 2.96 -2.42 4.18
CA LYS A 35 3.24 -3.42 5.22
C LYS A 35 2.72 -4.82 4.87
N ASN A 36 1.64 -4.90 4.10
CA ASN A 36 0.99 -6.15 3.70
C ASN A 36 0.91 -6.22 2.16
N PRO A 37 2.05 -6.41 1.47
CA PRO A 37 2.15 -6.31 0.01
C PRO A 37 1.22 -7.26 -0.74
N ASP A 38 0.89 -8.41 -0.16
CA ASP A 38 -0.02 -9.39 -0.76
C ASP A 38 -1.41 -8.80 -1.06
N THR A 39 -1.84 -7.79 -0.29
CA THR A 39 -3.12 -7.10 -0.52
C THR A 39 -3.11 -6.20 -1.76
N LEU A 40 -1.93 -5.94 -2.32
CA LEU A 40 -1.71 -5.06 -3.47
C LEU A 40 -1.36 -5.84 -4.76
N ILE A 41 -1.05 -7.12 -4.67
CA ILE A 41 -0.66 -7.93 -5.83
C ILE A 41 -1.87 -8.11 -6.75
N ALA A 42 -1.72 -7.70 -8.00
CA ALA A 42 -2.82 -7.68 -8.98
C ALA A 42 -2.30 -8.01 -10.39
N GLY A 43 -1.64 -9.15 -10.55
CA GLY A 43 -1.16 -9.59 -11.85
C GLY A 43 -0.09 -10.66 -11.77
N ALA A 44 0.84 -10.62 -12.72
CA ALA A 44 1.91 -11.60 -12.83
C ALA A 44 2.83 -11.58 -11.61
N VAL A 45 3.23 -12.79 -11.19
CA VAL A 45 4.24 -13.04 -10.16
C VAL A 45 5.41 -13.72 -10.86
N THR A 46 6.61 -13.17 -10.68
CA THR A 46 7.85 -13.75 -11.18
C THR A 46 8.55 -14.47 -10.03
N VAL A 47 9.04 -15.68 -10.27
CA VAL A 47 9.85 -16.44 -9.29
C VAL A 47 11.31 -16.49 -9.73
N ASP A 48 12.21 -16.68 -8.77
CA ASP A 48 13.63 -16.91 -9.01
C ASP A 48 13.94 -18.39 -9.31
N GLY A 49 15.22 -18.73 -9.50
CA GLY A 49 15.67 -20.10 -9.78
C GLY A 49 15.44 -21.10 -8.65
N SER A 50 15.08 -20.63 -7.46
CA SER A 50 14.70 -21.46 -6.30
C SER A 50 13.17 -21.58 -6.17
N ASN A 51 12.41 -21.13 -7.17
CA ASN A 51 10.95 -21.04 -7.17
C ASN A 51 10.37 -20.15 -6.06
N LEU A 52 11.11 -19.14 -5.60
CA LEU A 52 10.61 -18.15 -4.64
C LEU A 52 10.25 -16.84 -5.36
N VAL A 53 9.22 -16.13 -4.88
CA VAL A 53 8.73 -14.89 -5.52
C VAL A 53 9.80 -13.80 -5.63
N ALA A 54 10.33 -13.50 -6.81
CA ALA A 54 11.29 -12.41 -6.99
C ALA A 54 10.59 -11.05 -7.10
N SER A 55 9.48 -10.99 -7.82
CA SER A 55 8.71 -9.76 -8.03
C SER A 55 7.24 -10.04 -8.33
N ALA A 56 6.39 -9.03 -8.15
CA ALA A 56 4.98 -9.12 -8.50
C ALA A 56 4.43 -7.77 -8.99
N VAL A 57 3.48 -7.82 -9.93
CA VAL A 57 2.70 -6.65 -10.34
C VAL A 57 1.80 -6.20 -9.20
N VAL A 58 1.82 -4.90 -8.90
CA VAL A 58 1.04 -4.26 -7.85
C VAL A 58 0.02 -3.28 -8.44
N LEU A 59 -1.17 -3.23 -7.87
CA LEU A 59 -2.17 -2.20 -8.13
C LEU A 59 -2.57 -1.56 -6.79
N TRP A 60 -2.35 -0.26 -6.68
CA TRP A 60 -2.74 0.51 -5.50
C TRP A 60 -4.24 0.80 -5.51
N PRO A 61 -4.87 1.04 -4.34
CA PRO A 61 -6.33 1.24 -4.25
C PRO A 61 -6.89 2.41 -5.07
N ASP A 62 -6.04 3.37 -5.44
CA ASP A 62 -6.37 4.51 -6.29
C ASP A 62 -6.24 4.18 -7.80
N GLY A 63 -5.83 2.96 -8.14
CA GLY A 63 -5.58 2.49 -9.50
C GLY A 63 -4.15 2.74 -10.00
N SER A 64 -3.29 3.38 -9.20
CA SER A 64 -1.89 3.58 -9.59
C SER A 64 -1.17 2.23 -9.71
N PRO A 65 -0.40 1.98 -10.77
CA PRO A 65 0.36 0.75 -10.89
C PRO A 65 1.60 0.76 -10.01
N GLY A 66 2.17 -0.41 -9.77
CA GLY A 66 3.41 -0.59 -9.03
C GLY A 66 4.06 -1.94 -9.27
N THR A 67 5.18 -2.18 -8.59
CA THR A 67 5.90 -3.46 -8.61
C THR A 67 6.46 -3.72 -7.22
N LEU A 68 6.15 -4.90 -6.69
CA LEU A 68 6.85 -5.47 -5.54
C LEU A 68 8.12 -6.15 -6.04
N THR A 69 9.25 -5.89 -5.37
CA THR A 69 10.52 -6.58 -5.58
C THR A 69 11.06 -7.06 -4.24
N ILE A 70 11.29 -8.36 -4.10
CA ILE A 70 11.91 -8.92 -2.90
C ILE A 70 13.42 -8.70 -2.98
N THR A 71 14.00 -8.11 -1.93
CA THR A 71 15.43 -7.73 -1.93
C THR A 71 16.27 -8.54 -0.94
N SER A 72 15.63 -9.22 0.02
CA SER A 72 16.33 -10.11 0.94
C SER A 72 15.42 -11.20 1.50
N ARG A 73 16.02 -12.36 1.80
CA ARG A 73 15.37 -13.53 2.40
C ARG A 73 16.24 -14.16 3.47
N ASP A 74 15.61 -14.91 4.37
CA ASP A 74 16.32 -15.85 5.24
C ASP A 74 16.61 -17.17 4.50
N THR A 75 17.33 -18.07 5.18
CA THR A 75 17.73 -19.37 4.64
C THR A 75 16.58 -20.34 4.40
N LEU A 76 15.41 -20.08 4.98
CA LEU A 76 14.18 -20.85 4.77
C LEU A 76 13.29 -20.23 3.69
N GLY A 77 13.75 -19.14 3.05
CA GLY A 77 13.03 -18.43 2.00
C GLY A 77 12.06 -17.37 2.53
N GLY A 78 11.99 -17.13 3.83
CA GLY A 78 11.17 -16.07 4.42
C GLY A 78 11.65 -14.68 3.97
N VAL A 79 10.74 -13.84 3.51
CA VAL A 79 11.07 -12.47 3.08
C VAL A 79 11.55 -11.65 4.28
N LEU A 80 12.68 -10.96 4.11
CA LEU A 80 13.26 -10.06 5.11
C LEU A 80 13.25 -8.60 4.67
N ALA A 81 13.33 -8.31 3.37
CA ALA A 81 13.28 -6.95 2.84
C ALA A 81 12.66 -6.93 1.45
N TYR A 82 12.04 -5.79 1.10
CA TYR A 82 11.44 -5.58 -0.21
C TYR A 82 11.26 -4.10 -0.52
N ASN A 83 11.03 -3.82 -1.81
CA ASN A 83 10.66 -2.51 -2.34
C ASN A 83 9.29 -2.62 -3.04
N ILE A 84 8.45 -1.60 -2.92
CA ILE A 84 7.19 -1.48 -3.67
C ILE A 84 7.13 -0.10 -4.33
N THR A 85 7.02 -0.06 -5.66
CA THR A 85 6.89 1.19 -6.40
C THR A 85 5.43 1.66 -6.48
N TYR A 86 5.24 2.95 -6.65
CA TYR A 86 3.94 3.59 -6.87
C TYR A 86 4.01 4.58 -8.05
N GLY A 87 3.09 4.39 -9.00
CA GLY A 87 2.93 5.22 -10.20
C GLY A 87 3.67 4.67 -11.43
N SER A 88 3.26 5.16 -12.59
CA SER A 88 3.95 4.99 -13.87
C SER A 88 3.95 6.32 -14.63
N PRO A 89 5.08 7.06 -14.68
CA PRO A 89 6.39 6.70 -14.13
C PRO A 89 6.38 6.60 -12.59
N VAL A 90 7.36 5.88 -12.04
CA VAL A 90 7.48 5.73 -10.58
C VAL A 90 7.68 7.09 -9.93
N THR A 91 6.81 7.42 -8.98
CA THR A 91 6.87 8.69 -8.23
C THR A 91 7.27 8.50 -6.77
N LYS A 92 7.05 7.30 -6.24
CA LYS A 92 7.37 6.90 -4.86
C LYS A 92 7.87 5.46 -4.83
N THR A 93 8.77 5.17 -3.91
CA THR A 93 9.17 3.80 -3.56
C THR A 93 9.04 3.58 -2.06
N CYS A 94 8.22 2.63 -1.65
CA CYS A 94 8.15 2.14 -0.27
C CYS A 94 9.21 1.05 -0.08
N THR A 95 10.11 1.22 0.89
CA THR A 95 11.16 0.24 1.21
C THR A 95 10.91 -0.32 2.60
N GLN A 96 10.74 -1.63 2.71
CA GLN A 96 10.84 -2.35 3.97
C GLN A 96 12.31 -2.70 4.20
N PRO A 97 13.01 -2.05 5.17
CA PRO A 97 14.36 -2.44 5.51
C PRO A 97 14.38 -3.84 6.15
N THR A 98 15.55 -4.46 6.19
CA THR A 98 15.75 -5.83 6.66
C THR A 98 15.12 -6.09 8.02
N ILE A 99 14.17 -7.01 8.05
CA ILE A 99 13.56 -7.57 9.24
C ILE A 99 14.57 -8.53 9.90
N THR A 100 14.76 -8.42 11.21
CA THR A 100 15.54 -9.38 11.99
C THR A 100 14.60 -10.42 12.60
N ARG A 101 14.98 -11.69 12.54
CA ARG A 101 14.25 -12.82 13.15
C ARG A 101 15.14 -13.57 14.13
N ASN A 102 14.54 -14.19 15.13
CA ASN A 102 15.25 -15.13 16.01
C ASN A 102 15.37 -16.52 15.35
N ALA A 103 16.07 -17.45 16.01
CA ALA A 103 16.27 -18.81 15.50
C ALA A 103 14.98 -19.63 15.32
N ALA A 104 13.89 -19.25 16.02
CA ALA A 104 12.58 -19.86 15.84
C ALA A 104 11.78 -19.24 14.68
N GLY A 105 12.35 -18.27 13.95
CA GLY A 105 11.72 -17.60 12.81
C GLY A 105 10.81 -16.42 13.17
N ALA A 106 10.63 -16.10 14.46
CA ALA A 106 9.83 -14.96 14.88
C ALA A 106 10.58 -13.64 14.63
N ALA A 107 9.88 -12.62 14.13
CA ALA A 107 10.45 -11.29 13.96
C ALA A 107 10.78 -10.68 15.34
N THR A 108 12.00 -10.17 15.49
CA THR A 108 12.48 -9.47 16.70
C THR A 108 12.70 -7.99 16.44
N ASN A 109 12.88 -7.58 15.18
CA ASN A 109 12.91 -6.19 14.77
C ASN A 109 12.30 -6.04 13.38
N VAL A 110 11.34 -5.13 13.24
CA VAL A 110 10.73 -4.75 11.96
C VAL A 110 10.96 -3.24 11.80
N PRO A 111 12.01 -2.83 11.06
CA PRO A 111 12.27 -1.42 10.83
C PRO A 111 11.08 -0.74 10.13
N GLN A 112 10.89 0.55 10.40
CA GLN A 112 9.84 1.33 9.76
C GLN A 112 10.06 1.38 8.23
N ILE A 113 8.98 1.21 7.47
CA ILE A 113 9.00 1.44 6.03
C ILE A 113 9.31 2.91 5.75
N VAL A 114 10.21 3.14 4.80
CA VAL A 114 10.60 4.48 4.32
C VAL A 114 10.01 4.69 2.94
N VAL A 115 9.51 5.89 2.65
CA VAL A 115 9.05 6.27 1.31
C VAL A 115 9.93 7.39 0.76
N SER A 116 10.48 7.18 -0.44
CA SER A 116 11.24 8.17 -1.22
C SER A 116 10.45 8.56 -2.47
#